data_AF-D9SVI2-F1
#
_entry.id   AF-D9SVI2-F1
#
_cell.length_a   1.000
_cell.length_b   1.000
_cell.length_c   1.000
_cell.angle_alpha   90.00
_cell.angle_beta   90.00
_cell.angle_gamma   90.00
#
_symmetry.space_group_name_H-M   'P 1'
#
loop_
_entity.id
_entity.type
_entity.pdbx_description
1 polymer ?
#
loop_
_entity_poly.entity_id
_entity_poly.type
_entity_poly.pdbx_seq_one_letter_code
_entity_poly.pdbx_strand_id
1 'polypeptide(L)' 'MEKLIARINELYNKSKTVGLTEEEKEEQATLRRQYIDGIKGNVKAQLQTVEYKGPKRVN' A
#
# COMPACT_ATOMS: atom_id res chain seq x y z
N MET A 1 2.61 10.59 3.59
CA MET A 1 1.87 9.36 3.22
C MET A 1 0.36 9.58 3.22
N GLU A 2 -0.21 10.28 4.22
CA GLU A 2 -1.66 10.53 4.31
C GLU A 2 -2.26 11.23 3.10
N LYS A 3 -1.62 12.30 2.59
CA LYS A 3 -2.07 13.01 1.36
C LYS A 3 -2.13 12.10 0.13
N LEU A 4 -1.18 11.17 0.02
CA LEU A 4 -1.10 10.22 -1.08
C LEU A 4 -2.25 9.19 -1.00
N ILE A 5 -2.52 8.68 0.21
CA ILE A 5 -3.63 7.75 0.46
C ILE A 5 -4.98 8.44 0.20
N ALA A 6 -5.14 9.68 0.68
CA ALA A 6 -6.35 10.47 0.44
C ALA A 6 -6.63 10.62 -1.05
N ARG A 7 -5.61 10.99 -1.85
CA ARG A 7 -5.76 11.14 -3.29
C ARG A 7 -6.08 9.82 -4.01
N ILE A 8 -5.46 8.71 -3.61
CA ILE A 8 -5.79 7.38 -4.14
C ILE A 8 -7.26 7.02 -3.86
N ASN A 9 -7.76 7.35 -2.67
CA ASN A 9 -9.15 7.10 -2.29
C ASN A 9 -10.14 7.98 -3.05
N GLU A 10 -9.81 9.27 -3.26
CA GLU A 10 -10.60 10.17 -4.11
C GLU A 10 -10.73 9.61 -5.53
N LEU A 11 -9.61 9.25 -6.17
CA LEU A 11 -9.61 8.66 -7.51
C LEU A 11 -10.34 7.32 -7.55
N TYR A 12 -10.25 6.51 -6.48
CA TYR A 12 -11.00 5.28 -6.38
C TYR A 12 -12.51 5.53 -6.34
N ASN A 13 -12.98 6.46 -5.49
CA ASN A 13 -14.40 6.81 -5.39
C ASN A 13 -14.91 7.40 -6.71
N LYS A 14 -14.11 8.23 -7.36
CA LYS A 14 -14.43 8.79 -8.69
C LYS A 14 -14.56 7.68 -9.74
N SER A 15 -13.63 6.72 -9.76
CA SER A 15 -13.68 5.55 -10.66
C SER A 15 -14.95 4.70 -10.51
N LYS A 16 -15.50 4.63 -9.30
CA LYS A 16 -16.70 3.85 -8.98
C LYS A 16 -18.01 4.56 -9.32
N THR A 17 -17.99 5.88 -9.39
CA THR A 17 -19.19 6.70 -9.55
C THR A 17 -19.33 7.21 -10.98
N VAL A 18 -18.36 8.00 -11.43
CA VAL A 18 -18.39 8.70 -12.72
C VAL A 18 -17.36 8.18 -13.72
N GLY A 19 -16.43 7.35 -13.26
CA GLY A 19 -15.28 6.90 -14.06
C GLY A 19 -14.10 7.85 -13.96
N LEU A 20 -12.95 7.43 -14.47
CA LEU A 20 -11.72 8.23 -14.51
C LEU A 20 -11.40 8.61 -15.96
N THR A 21 -10.87 9.81 -16.16
CA THR A 21 -10.21 10.16 -17.42
C THR A 21 -8.90 9.37 -17.57
N GLU A 22 -8.31 9.36 -18.75
CA GLU A 22 -7.03 8.66 -18.97
C GLU A 22 -5.91 9.25 -18.10
N GLU A 23 -5.86 10.57 -17.97
CA GLU A 23 -4.88 11.25 -17.12
C GLU A 23 -5.04 10.85 -15.64
N GLU A 24 -6.29 10.71 -15.19
CA GLU A 24 -6.57 10.29 -13.81
C GLU A 24 -6.24 8.82 -13.57
N LYS A 25 -6.38 7.96 -14.58
CA LYS A 25 -5.93 6.56 -14.51
C LYS A 25 -4.41 6.49 -14.39
N GLU A 26 -3.69 7.28 -15.17
CA GLU A 26 -2.22 7.39 -15.09
C GLU A 26 -1.77 7.95 -13.73
N GLU A 27 -2.45 8.99 -13.23
CA GLU A 27 -2.23 9.54 -11.90
C GLU A 27 -2.44 8.46 -10.84
N GLN A 28 -3.57 7.74 -10.88
CA GLN A 28 -3.88 6.69 -9.93
C GLN A 28 -2.86 5.55 -9.95
N ALA A 29 -2.40 5.13 -11.14
CA ALA A 29 -1.39 4.09 -11.29
C ALA A 29 -0.05 4.52 -10.68
N THR A 30 0.36 5.78 -10.94
CA THR A 30 1.60 6.36 -10.42
C THR A 30 1.58 6.45 -8.90
N LEU A 31 0.49 6.96 -8.33
CA LEU A 31 0.32 7.09 -6.89
C LEU A 31 0.30 5.71 -6.19
N ARG A 32 -0.36 4.71 -6.79
CA ARG A 32 -0.35 3.33 -6.26
C ARG A 32 1.04 2.71 -6.26
N ARG A 33 1.84 2.94 -7.31
CA ARG A 33 3.23 2.48 -7.35
C ARG A 33 4.05 3.11 -6.22
N GLN A 34 3.96 4.44 -6.07
CA GLN A 34 4.65 5.17 -5.00
C GLN A 34 4.25 4.68 -3.61
N TYR A 35 2.94 4.43 -3.40
CA TYR A 35 2.45 3.84 -2.15
C TYR A 35 3.15 2.52 -1.86
N ILE A 36 3.03 1.56 -2.78
CA ILE A 36 3.57 0.20 -2.66
C ILE A 36 5.07 0.24 -2.37
N ASP A 37 5.84 1.05 -3.08
CA ASP A 37 7.28 1.13 -2.89
C ASP A 37 7.65 1.74 -1.53
N GLY A 38 6.85 2.70 -1.04
CA GLY A 38 6.98 3.25 0.31
C GLY A 38 6.67 2.25 1.42
N ILE A 39 5.72 1.32 1.23
CA ILE A 39 5.38 0.31 2.26
C ILE A 39 6.26 -0.93 2.18
N LYS A 40 6.75 -1.32 0.99
CA LYS A 40 7.61 -2.51 0.83
C LYS A 40 8.81 -2.50 1.77
N GLY A 41 9.45 -1.34 1.94
CA GLY A 41 10.56 -1.18 2.88
C GLY A 41 10.15 -1.46 4.32
N ASN A 42 9.02 -0.88 4.75
CA ASN A 42 8.47 -1.07 6.09
C ASN A 42 8.06 -2.53 6.34
N VAL A 43 7.39 -3.17 5.39
CA VAL A 43 7.00 -4.58 5.50
C VAL A 43 8.22 -5.50 5.60
N LYS A 44 9.26 -5.25 4.78
CA LYS A 44 10.51 -6.01 4.85
C LYS A 44 11.19 -5.88 6.22
N ALA A 45 11.25 -4.66 6.76
CA ALA A 45 11.81 -4.42 8.09
C ALA A 45 11.00 -5.14 9.19
N GLN A 46 9.66 -5.10 9.11
CA GLN A 46 8.81 -5.82 10.06
C GLN A 46 9.04 -7.32 10.01
N LEU A 47 9.13 -7.94 8.81
CA LEU A 47 9.38 -9.37 8.68
C LEU A 47 10.73 -9.82 9.27
N GLN A 48 11.76 -8.96 9.23
CA GLN A 48 13.05 -9.26 9.88
C GLN A 48 12.95 -9.29 11.42
N THR A 49 11.98 -8.60 12.00
CA THR A 49 11.73 -8.59 13.45
C THR A 49 10.79 -9.70 13.92
N VAL A 50 10.16 -10.44 13.00
CA VAL A 50 9.28 -11.55 13.35
C VAL A 50 10.15 -12.74 13.76
N GLU A 51 10.20 -13.02 15.06
CA GLU A 51 10.76 -14.26 15.59
C GLU A 51 9.74 -15.39 15.59
N TYR A 52 10.15 -16.56 15.09
CA TYR A 52 9.35 -17.78 15.15
C TYR A 52 9.23 -18.27 16.60
N LYS A 53 8.06 -18.09 17.20
CA LYS A 53 7.70 -18.68 18.51
C LYS A 53 7.22 -20.12 18.34
N GLY A 54 8.12 -21.00 17.92
CA GLY A 54 7.89 -22.45 17.98
C GLY A 54 7.79 -22.96 19.42
N PRO A 55 7.25 -24.17 19.65
CA PRO A 55 7.18 -24.74 20.99
C PRO A 55 8.59 -24.84 21.58
N LYS A 56 8.78 -24.28 22.79
CA LYS A 56 10.02 -24.47 23.54
C LYS A 56 10.14 -25.97 23.81
N ARG A 57 11.17 -26.60 23.26
CA ARG A 57 11.53 -27.96 23.65
C ARG A 57 11.88 -27.91 25.13
N VAL A 58 10.95 -28.33 25.97
CA VAL A 58 11.20 -28.64 27.38
C VAL A 58 12.01 -29.94 27.38
N ASN A 59 13.24 -29.85 27.89
CA ASN A 59 14.05 -31.03 28.21
C ASN A 59 13.45 -31.79 29.39
#